data_AF-L8PEP9-F1
#
_entry.id   AF-L8PEP9-F1
#
_cell.length_a   1.000
_cell.length_b   1.000
_cell.length_c   1.000
_cell.angle_alpha   90.00
_cell.angle_beta   90.00
_cell.angle_gamma   90.00
#
_symmetry.space_group_name_H-M   'P 1'
#
loop_
_entity.id
_entity.type
_entity.pdbx_description
1 polymer ?
#
loop_
_entity_poly.entity_id
_entity_poly.type
_entity_poly.pdbx_seq_one_letter_code
_entity_poly.pdbx_strand_id
1 'polypeptide(L)' 'MVMVTHDPVAAAYADRVVFLADGRIVDEMYKPTADNVLDFMKQFDAKGRTS' A
#
# COMPACT_ATOMS: atom_id res chain seq x y z
N MET A 1 -12.46 11.50 -2.53
CA MET A 1 -12.98 10.42 -1.64
C MET A 1 -11.82 9.71 -1.00
N VAL A 2 -11.99 9.09 0.17
CA VAL A 2 -10.95 8.30 0.83
C VAL A 2 -11.55 6.95 1.20
N MET A 3 -10.79 5.89 0.96
CA MET A 3 -11.13 4.54 1.37
C MET A 3 -9.88 3.86 1.91
N VAL A 4 -10.08 2.74 2.62
CA VAL A 4 -9.00 1.88 3.09
C VAL A 4 -9.26 0.50 2.50
N THR A 5 -8.23 -0.10 1.91
CA THR A 5 -8.33 -1.44 1.33
C THR A 5 -6.97 -2.12 1.41
N HIS A 6 -7.01 -3.44 1.56
CA HIS A 6 -5.85 -4.32 1.38
C HIS A 6 -5.84 -4.97 -0.01
N ASP A 7 -6.80 -4.65 -0.88
CA ASP A 7 -6.81 -5.11 -2.27
C ASP A 7 -5.98 -4.16 -3.16
N PRO A 8 -4.87 -4.63 -3.76
CA PRO A 8 -4.05 -3.81 -4.64
C PRO A 8 -4.79 -3.39 -5.92
N VAL A 9 -5.77 -4.17 -6.39
CA VAL A 9 -6.56 -3.85 -7.59
C VAL A 9 -7.46 -2.66 -7.31
N ALA A 10 -8.17 -2.66 -6.17
CA ALA A 10 -8.96 -1.51 -5.74
C ALA A 10 -8.10 -0.26 -5.53
N ALA A 11 -6.92 -0.40 -4.93
CA ALA A 11 -5.99 0.71 -4.67
C ALA A 11 -5.44 1.35 -5.96
N ALA A 12 -5.28 0.56 -7.03
CA ALA A 12 -4.81 1.03 -8.33
C ALA A 12 -5.78 1.99 -9.04
N TYR A 13 -7.05 2.03 -8.62
CA TYR A 13 -8.01 3.02 -9.13
C TYR A 13 -7.88 4.40 -8.50
N ALA A 14 -7.13 4.53 -7.40
CA ALA A 14 -6.93 5.82 -6.75
C ALA A 14 -5.89 6.66 -7.49
N ASP A 15 -5.98 7.99 -7.38
CA ASP A 15 -4.92 8.88 -7.87
C ASP A 15 -3.62 8.74 -7.03
N ARG A 16 -3.78 8.38 -5.76
CA ARG A 16 -2.70 8.22 -4.77
C ARG A 16 -3.04 7.14 -3.76
N VAL A 17 -2.05 6.33 -3.41
CA VAL A 17 -2.07 5.36 -2.29
C VAL A 17 -1.12 5.85 -1.21
N VAL A 18 -1.54 5.75 0.05
CA VAL A 18 -0.71 6.04 1.22
C VAL A 18 -0.57 4.74 2.01
N PHE A 19 0.66 4.33 2.28
CA PHE A 19 0.97 3.12 3.03
C PHE A 19 1.21 3.47 4.49
N LEU A 20 0.50 2.77 5.37
CA LEU A 20 0.56 2.96 6.81
C LEU A 20 1.12 1.71 7.48
N ALA A 21 2.04 1.89 8.42
CA ALA A 21 2.50 0.85 9.34
C ALA A 21 2.72 1.47 10.73
N ASP A 22 2.27 0.77 11.78
CA ASP A 22 2.39 1.21 13.18
C ASP A 22 1.90 2.65 13.43
N GLY A 23 0.81 3.03 12.78
CA GLY A 23 0.23 4.38 12.87
C GLY A 23 1.05 5.48 12.20
N ARG A 24 2.08 5.13 11.42
CA ARG A 24 2.92 6.08 10.67
C ARG A 24 2.79 5.84 9.16
N ILE A 25 2.88 6.92 8.40
CA ILE A 25 3.02 6.84 6.94
C ILE A 25 4.45 6.37 6.65
N VAL A 26 4.55 5.25 5.98
CA VAL A 26 5.85 4.65 5.60
C VAL A 26 6.21 4.90 4.16
N ASP A 27 5.20 5.08 3.29
CA ASP A 27 5.42 5.43 1.89
C ASP A 27 4.13 5.99 1.25
N GLU A 28 4.26 6.56 0.06
CA GLU A 28 3.17 7.00 -0.79
C GLU A 28 3.45 6.75 -2.27
N MET A 29 2.40 6.44 -3.02
CA MET A 29 2.50 6.14 -4.45
C MET A 29 1.49 6.96 -5.24
N TYR A 30 1.98 7.69 -6.24
CA TYR A 30 1.17 8.43 -7.21
C TYR A 30 0.98 7.61 -8.48
N LYS A 31 -0.19 7.69 -9.10
CA LYS A 31 -0.55 6.88 -10.28
C LYS A 31 -0.28 5.38 -10.03
N PRO A 32 -0.89 4.80 -8.98
CA PRO A 32 -0.65 3.42 -8.60
C PRO A 32 -1.06 2.44 -9.70
N THR A 33 -0.34 1.32 -9.79
CA THR A 33 -0.76 0.12 -10.53
C THR A 33 -0.94 -1.01 -9.55
N ALA A 34 -1.77 -2.00 -9.90
CA ALA A 34 -2.02 -3.14 -9.02
C ALA A 34 -0.72 -3.90 -8.69
N ASP A 35 0.17 -4.05 -9.68
CA ASP A 35 1.46 -4.72 -9.52
C ASP A 35 2.36 -3.98 -8.52
N ASN A 36 2.50 -2.66 -8.66
CA ASN A 36 3.38 -1.86 -7.80
C ASN A 36 2.87 -1.83 -6.35
N VAL A 37 1.54 -1.76 -6.16
CA VAL A 37 0.93 -1.82 -4.83
C VAL A 37 1.14 -3.19 -4.20
N LEU A 38 0.88 -4.27 -4.96
CA LEU A 38 1.08 -5.63 -4.48
C LEU A 38 2.54 -5.89 -4.09
N ASP A 39 3.50 -5.41 -4.90
CA ASP A 39 4.91 -5.59 -4.62
C ASP A 39 5.35 -4.82 -3.37
N PHE A 40 4.82 -3.62 -3.14
CA PHE A 40 5.04 -2.90 -1.89
C PHE A 40 4.52 -3.71 -0.68
N MET A 41 3.29 -4.22 -0.77
CA MET A 41 2.67 -5.00 0.30
C MET A 41 3.49 -6.25 0.65
N LYS A 42 3.96 -7.01 -0.35
CA LYS A 42 4.83 -8.18 -0.14
C LYS A 42 6.11 -7.82 0.61
N GLN A 43 6.74 -6.70 0.26
CA GLN A 43 7.99 -6.26 0.92
C GLN A 43 7.75 -5.86 2.38
N PHE A 44 6.61 -5.27 2.69
CA PHE A 44 6.28 -4.81 4.04
C PHE A 44 5.76 -5.94 4.95
N ASP A 45 4.97 -6.87 4.42
CA ASP A 45 4.53 -8.07 5.15
C ASP A 45 5.71 -8.94 5.58
N ALA A 46 6.73 -9.07 4.73
CA ALA A 46 7.96 -9.79 5.05
C ALA A 46 8.76 -9.13 6.19
N LYS A 47 8.72 -7.79 6.29
CA LYS A 47 9.40 -7.03 7.35
C LYS A 47 8.64 -7.06 8.68
N GLY A 48 7.30 -7.08 8.64
CA GLY A 48 6.48 -7.11 9.86
C GLY A 48 6.51 -8.45 10.61
N ARG A 49 6.95 -9.53 9.96
CA ARG A 49 6.97 -10.89 10.53
C ARG A 49 8.26 -11.24 11.29
N THR A 50 9.23 -10.33 11.33
CA THR A 50 10.53 -10.51 11.99
C THR A 50 10.69 -9.65 13.26
N SER A 51 9.62 -9.07 13.80
CA SER A 51 9.60 -8.42 15.12
C SER A 51 8.84 -9.23 16.16
#